data_AF-T1GMZ9-F1
#
_entry.id   AF-T1GMZ9-F1
#
_cell.length_a   1.000
_cell.length_b   1.000
_cell.length_c   1.000
_cell.angle_alpha   90.00
_cell.angle_beta   90.00
_cell.angle_gamma   90.00
#
_symmetry.space_group_name_H-M   'P 1'
#
loop_
_entity.id
_entity.type
_entity.pdbx_description
1 polymer ?
#
loop_
_entity_poly.entity_id
_entity_poly.type
_entity_poly.pdbx_seq_one_letter_code
_entity_poly.pdbx_strand_id
1 'polypeptide(L)'
;MSKNFENLKRRFIRCSSQATITHLKKFVAKKILNGIDKYREIDILCNEELLGKDHTLKFVYVTRWRFREPPLKLQYRPRVEI
;
A
#
# COMPACT_ATOMS: atom_id res chain seq x y z
N MET A 1 11.91 20.37 5.60
CA MET A 1 11.40 19.53 6.71
C MET A 1 11.18 18.14 6.18
N SER A 2 12.00 17.17 6.60
CA SER A 2 11.71 15.75 6.41
C SER A 2 10.38 15.45 7.09
N LYS A 3 9.29 15.25 6.32
CA LYS A 3 8.05 14.68 6.87
C LYS A 3 8.43 13.29 7.39
N ASN A 4 8.57 13.15 8.71
CA ASN A 4 8.80 11.86 9.33
C ASN A 4 7.63 10.96 8.97
N PHE A 5 7.86 9.98 8.10
CA PHE A 5 6.83 9.05 7.66
C PHE A 5 6.58 8.07 8.80
N GLU A 6 5.51 8.30 9.56
CA GLU A 6 5.22 7.48 10.72
C GLU A 6 4.78 6.07 10.34
N ASN A 7 5.00 5.12 11.25
CA ASN A 7 4.52 3.76 11.09
C ASN A 7 3.02 3.66 11.37
N LEU A 8 2.29 2.87 10.58
CA LEU A 8 0.89 2.55 10.88
C LEU A 8 0.78 1.90 12.28
N LYS A 9 -0.06 2.49 13.15
CA LYS A 9 -0.38 1.92 14.47
C LYS A 9 -1.00 0.52 14.38
N ARG A 10 -1.78 0.25 13.33
CA ARG A 10 -2.36 -1.07 13.02
C ARG A 10 -1.89 -1.51 11.63
N ARG A 11 -1.03 -2.53 11.59
CA ARG A 11 -0.38 -3.02 10.36
C ARG A 11 -1.12 -4.15 9.64
N PHE A 12 -2.11 -4.76 10.27
CA PHE A 12 -2.93 -5.81 9.68
C PHE A 12 -4.28 -5.24 9.24
N ILE A 13 -4.65 -5.52 7.99
CA ILE A 13 -5.88 -5.04 7.36
C ILE A 13 -6.64 -6.26 6.80
N ARG A 14 -7.93 -6.39 7.16
CA ARG A 14 -8.87 -7.30 6.49
C ARG A 14 -9.81 -6.46 5.65
N CYS A 15 -9.87 -6.72 4.36
CA CYS A 15 -10.73 -5.99 3.43
C CYS A 15 -11.12 -6.89 2.25
N SER A 16 -11.99 -6.37 1.37
CA SER A 16 -12.38 -7.07 0.15
C SER A 16 -11.18 -7.36 -0.74
N SER A 17 -11.13 -8.54 -1.34
CA SER A 17 -10.11 -8.91 -2.32
C SER A 17 -10.16 -8.04 -3.59
N GLN A 18 -11.29 -7.36 -3.83
CA GLN A 18 -11.49 -6.41 -4.93
C GLN A 18 -10.97 -5.00 -4.61
N ALA A 19 -10.53 -4.73 -3.38
CA ALA A 19 -9.87 -3.47 -3.08
C ALA A 19 -8.61 -3.33 -3.95
N THR A 20 -8.37 -2.13 -4.49
CA THR A 20 -7.21 -1.85 -5.31
C THR A 20 -6.09 -1.22 -4.49
N ILE A 21 -4.90 -1.16 -5.09
CA ILE A 21 -3.78 -0.42 -4.53
C ILE A 21 -4.14 1.04 -4.28
N THR A 22 -4.94 1.68 -5.14
CA THR A 22 -5.43 3.05 -4.89
C THR A 22 -6.23 3.15 -3.58
N HIS A 23 -7.07 2.17 -3.25
CA HIS A 23 -7.79 2.17 -1.97
C HIS A 23 -6.82 2.09 -0.79
N LEU A 24 -5.79 1.26 -0.88
CA LEU A 24 -4.74 1.19 0.14
C LEU A 24 -3.94 2.49 0.24
N LYS A 25 -3.54 3.10 -0.89
CA LYS A 25 -2.83 4.40 -0.90
C LYS A 25 -3.64 5.46 -0.18
N LYS A 26 -4.95 5.56 -0.47
CA LYS A 26 -5.89 6.47 0.21
C LYS A 26 -6.00 6.17 1.71
N PHE A 27 -6.07 4.89 2.09
CA PHE A 27 -6.11 4.48 3.50
C PHE A 27 -4.85 4.91 4.25
N VAL A 28 -3.67 4.63 3.70
CA VAL A 28 -2.38 4.99 4.29
C VAL A 28 -2.24 6.52 4.38
N ALA A 29 -2.62 7.25 3.34
CA ALA A 29 -2.60 8.72 3.35
C ALA A 29 -3.49 9.31 4.45
N LYS A 30 -4.71 8.78 4.60
CA LYS A 30 -5.63 9.18 5.66
C LYS A 30 -5.06 8.89 7.05
N LYS A 31 -4.27 7.81 7.22
CA LYS A 31 -3.75 7.38 8.53
C LYS A 31 -2.44 8.04 8.94
N ILE A 32 -1.57 8.37 7.98
CA ILE A 32 -0.21 8.87 8.25
C ILE A 32 -0.09 10.35 7.90
N LEU A 33 -0.71 10.79 6.81
CA LEU A 33 -0.56 12.15 6.28
C LEU A 33 -1.74 13.07 6.64
N ASN A 34 -2.70 12.56 7.43
CA ASN A 34 -3.95 13.22 7.80
C ASN A 34 -4.70 13.85 6.60
N GLY A 35 -4.59 13.24 5.41
CA GLY A 35 -5.21 13.73 4.18
C GLY A 35 -5.34 12.62 3.15
N ILE A 36 -6.58 12.29 2.76
CA ILE A 36 -6.86 11.22 1.79
C ILE A 36 -6.44 11.61 0.37
N ASP A 37 -6.41 12.90 0.09
CA ASP A 37 -5.97 13.57 -1.14
C ASP A 37 -4.46 13.37 -1.41
N LYS A 38 -3.67 13.19 -0.35
CA LYS A 38 -2.21 12.97 -0.41
C LYS A 38 -1.82 11.55 -0.83
N TYR A 39 -2.75 10.73 -1.30
CA TYR A 39 -2.48 9.35 -1.73
C TYR A 39 -1.46 9.25 -2.87
N ARG A 40 -1.25 10.34 -3.63
CA ARG A 40 -0.24 10.43 -4.70
C ARG A 40 1.19 10.55 -4.17
N GLU A 41 1.37 10.93 -2.91
CA GLU A 41 2.67 11.03 -2.22
C GLU A 41 3.15 9.69 -1.63
N ILE A 42 2.39 8.60 -1.83
CA ILE A 42 2.69 7.27 -1.29
C ILE A 42 2.99 6.34 -2.44
N ASP A 43 3.90 5.41 -2.26
CA ASP A 43 4.03 4.21 -3.08
C ASP A 43 3.77 2.96 -2.25
N ILE A 44 3.18 1.95 -2.88
CA ILE A 44 2.96 0.64 -2.29
C ILE A 44 3.70 -0.39 -3.12
N LEU A 45 4.43 -1.26 -2.43
CA LEU A 45 5.28 -2.28 -3.00
C LEU A 45 4.88 -3.66 -2.48
N CYS A 46 5.21 -4.68 -3.26
CA CYS A 46 5.21 -6.07 -2.81
C CYS A 46 6.49 -6.72 -3.35
N ASN A 47 7.27 -7.34 -2.47
CA ASN A 47 8.59 -7.89 -2.81
C ASN A 47 9.49 -6.85 -3.52
N GLU A 48 9.54 -5.62 -2.99
CA GLU A 48 10.37 -4.52 -3.55
C GLU A 48 9.92 -3.99 -4.93
N GLU A 49 8.87 -4.56 -5.53
CA GLU A 49 8.28 -4.08 -6.78
C GLU A 49 7.13 -3.11 -6.53
N LEU A 50 7.09 -2.02 -7.31
CA LEU A 50 5.96 -1.08 -7.32
C LEU A 50 4.70 -1.74 -7.86
N LEU A 51 3.57 -1.49 -7.19
CA LEU A 51 2.28 -1.99 -7.62
C LEU A 51 1.47 -0.92 -8.37
N GLY A 52 0.91 -1.32 -9.51
CA GLY A 52 -0.02 -0.50 -10.30
C GLY A 52 -1.27 -0.10 -9.51
N LYS A 53 -1.72 1.14 -9.70
CA LYS A 53 -2.81 1.77 -8.93
C LYS A 53 -4.14 1.00 -9.01
N ASP A 54 -4.39 0.32 -10.12
CA ASP A 54 -5.64 -0.39 -10.42
C ASP A 54 -5.56 -1.89 -10.11
N HIS A 55 -4.39 -2.39 -9.70
CA HIS A 55 -4.25 -3.78 -9.28
C HIS A 55 -5.14 -4.05 -8.06
N THR A 56 -5.98 -5.08 -8.14
CA THR A 56 -6.74 -5.58 -7.00
C THR A 56 -5.85 -6.41 -6.07
N LEU A 57 -6.22 -6.54 -4.80
CA LEU A 57 -5.49 -7.40 -3.86
C LEU A 57 -5.49 -8.87 -4.30
N LYS A 58 -6.57 -9.34 -4.93
CA LYS A 58 -6.61 -10.69 -5.53
C LYS A 58 -5.55 -10.84 -6.62
N PHE A 59 -5.45 -9.87 -7.54
CA PHE A 59 -4.45 -9.89 -8.60
C PHE A 59 -3.03 -9.92 -8.02
N VAL A 60 -2.72 -9.04 -7.07
CA VAL A 60 -1.40 -8.98 -6.42
C VAL A 60 -1.09 -10.29 -5.69
N TYR A 61 -2.05 -10.84 -4.94
CA TYR A 61 -1.87 -12.10 -4.25
C TYR A 61 -1.51 -13.24 -5.21
N VAL A 62 -2.29 -13.41 -6.28
CA VAL A 62 -2.08 -14.50 -7.25
C VAL A 62 -0.78 -14.34 -8.04
N THR A 63 -0.40 -13.11 -8.39
CA THR A 63 0.78 -12.86 -9.23
C THR A 63 2.10 -12.75 -8.45
N ARG A 64 2.07 -12.32 -7.19
CA ARG A 64 3.29 -12.03 -6.40
C ARG A 64 3.42 -12.78 -5.08
N TRP A 65 2.33 -13.40 -4.59
CA TRP A 65 2.28 -14.00 -3.24
C TRP A 65 1.72 -15.43 -3.18
N ARG A 66 1.30 -16.02 -4.32
CA ARG A 66 0.61 -17.32 -4.38
C ARG A 66 1.32 -18.46 -3.64
N PHE A 67 2.66 -18.48 -3.68
CA PHE A 67 3.50 -19.53 -3.11
C PHE A 67 4.18 -19.11 -1.81
N ARG A 68 3.66 -18.07 -1.14
CA ARG A 68 4.20 -17.54 0.11
C ARG A 68 3.16 -17.66 1.22
N GLU A 69 3.64 -17.83 2.45
CA GLU A 69 2.78 -17.90 3.61
C GLU A 69 1.92 -16.62 3.77
N PRO A 70 0.60 -16.76 4.03
CA PRO A 70 -0.24 -15.63 4.32
C PRO A 70 0.16 -14.95 5.65
N PRO A 71 -0.21 -13.67 5.86
CA PRO A 71 -0.96 -12.81 4.93
C PRO A 71 -0.07 -12.18 3.84
N LEU A 72 -0.71 -11.62 2.81
CA LEU A 72 -0.04 -10.77 1.82
C LEU A 72 0.73 -9.64 2.52
N LYS A 73 2.05 -9.60 2.35
CA LYS A 73 2.89 -8.52 2.90
C LYS A 73 3.11 -7.44 1.85
N LEU A 74 2.78 -6.21 2.22
CA LEU A 74 2.97 -5.01 1.41
C LEU A 74 3.84 -4.02 2.18
N GLN A 75 4.71 -3.33 1.46
CA GLN A 75 5.49 -2.22 1.98
C GLN A 75 4.90 -0.90 1.45
N TYR A 76 5.06 0.18 2.22
CA TYR A 76 4.74 1.53 1.74
C TYR A 76 5.91 2.46 2.01
N ARG A 77 6.06 3.48 1.16
CA ARG A 77 7.09 4.52 1.31
C ARG A 77 6.58 5.86 0.76
N PRO A 78 7.19 6.99 1.15
CA PRO A 78 7.00 8.23 0.40
C PRO A 78 7.36 8.03 -1.07
N ARG A 79 6.55 8.58 -1.98
CA ARG A 79 6.85 8.59 -3.40
C ARG A 79 8.10 9.44 -3.63
N VAL A 80 9.04 8.88 -4.38
CA VAL A 80 10.25 9.59 -4.84
C VAL A 80 10.03 9.97 -6.29
N GLU A 81 10.04 11.27 -6.59
CA GLU A 81 10.13 11.75 -7.97
C GLU A 81 11.62 11.71 -8.35
N ILE A 82 11.93 10.98 -9.43
CA ILE A 82 13.27 10.93 -10.05
C ILE A 82 13.32 12.01 -11.13
#